data_AF-X1HRZ1-F1
#
_entry.id   AF-X1HRZ1-F1
#
_cell.length_a   1.000
_cell.length_b   1.000
_cell.length_c   1.000
_cell.angle_alpha   90.00
_cell.angle_beta   90.00
_cell.angle_gamma   90.00
#
_symmetry.space_group_name_H-M   'P 1'
#
loop_
_entity.id
_entity.type
_entity.pdbx_description
1 polymer ?
#
loop_
_entity_poly.entity_id
_entity_poly.type
_entity_poly.pdbx_seq_one_letter_code
_entity_poly.pdbx_strand_id
1 'polypeptide(L)'
;DPQLAGQAIMGAALVWFLAGDRAGRSPVGPLLLMVLAGFWKHNMIGIPVTAVLWLLARDWRAALMPVAVSVAAVVAGFAACRLLFGPDFLTNLLAPRTYRPIRIVQNIGHLQWQVAGAVIFALWAAANRGSRAARFTALLMVVGLLSCLLQWCGDGVFHNAEYDLVIAVGLGTALALDGADRTVLARWFTPAQVCDGMVIVLLLRLLLSNRQEPVLVLFNPDFRAAFHQAAVVADAEAARLAVLPGPTFCDNKLICRMAGKPFTVDEFKLEQMVASGAATPAS
;
A
#
# COMPACT_ATOMS: atom_id res chain seq x y z
N ASP A 1 4.05 11.23 -0.81
CA ASP A 1 3.82 9.90 -1.40
C ASP A 1 2.36 9.79 -1.81
N PRO A 2 2.02 9.57 -3.10
CA PRO A 2 0.64 9.39 -3.55
C PRO A 2 -0.05 8.18 -2.90
N GLN A 3 0.69 7.20 -2.37
CA GLN A 3 0.11 6.00 -1.74
C GLN A 3 -0.85 6.33 -0.60
N LEU A 4 -0.49 7.26 0.29
CA LEU A 4 -1.29 7.54 1.48
C LEU A 4 -2.67 8.10 1.13
N ALA A 5 -2.73 9.02 0.16
CA ALA A 5 -3.99 9.56 -0.34
C ALA A 5 -4.84 8.47 -1.02
N GLY A 6 -4.21 7.62 -1.85
CA GLY A 6 -4.88 6.48 -2.46
C GLY A 6 -5.43 5.49 -1.43
N GLN A 7 -4.66 5.18 -0.39
CA GLN A 7 -5.08 4.29 0.70
C GLN A 7 -6.20 4.90 1.55
N ALA A 8 -6.24 6.21 1.74
CA ALA A 8 -7.36 6.87 2.42
C ALA A 8 -8.68 6.71 1.64
N ILE A 9 -8.65 6.90 0.32
CA ILE A 9 -9.81 6.68 -0.56
C ILE A 9 -10.20 5.19 -0.54
N MET A 10 -9.23 4.29 -0.64
CA MET A 10 -9.43 2.85 -0.59
C MET A 10 -10.05 2.40 0.75
N GLY A 11 -9.59 2.96 1.86
CA GLY A 11 -10.12 2.70 3.20
C GLY A 11 -11.55 3.21 3.37
N ALA A 12 -11.86 4.41 2.86
CA ALA A 12 -13.23 4.93 2.85
C ALA A 12 -14.17 4.02 2.02
N ALA A 13 -13.69 3.54 0.87
CA ALA A 13 -14.41 2.58 0.04
C ALA A 13 -14.65 1.24 0.78
N LEU A 14 -13.66 0.76 1.53
CA LEU A 14 -13.78 -0.45 2.34
C LEU A 14 -14.82 -0.28 3.46
N VAL A 15 -14.83 0.84 4.17
CA VAL A 15 -15.83 1.14 5.19
C VAL A 15 -17.23 1.18 4.58
N TRP A 16 -17.39 1.88 3.45
CA TRP A 16 -18.67 1.92 2.74
C TRP A 16 -19.10 0.52 2.26
N PHE A 17 -18.17 -0.26 1.72
CA PHE A 17 -18.39 -1.66 1.31
C PHE A 17 -18.92 -2.49 2.47
N LEU A 18 -18.22 -2.51 3.61
CA LEU A 18 -18.59 -3.33 4.77
C LEU A 18 -19.93 -2.89 5.38
N ALA A 19 -20.19 -1.58 5.48
CA ALA A 19 -21.45 -1.05 5.97
C ALA A 19 -22.62 -1.42 5.03
N GLY A 20 -22.42 -1.29 3.72
CA GLY A 20 -23.40 -1.66 2.71
C GLY A 20 -23.68 -3.16 2.68
N ASP A 21 -22.63 -3.97 2.73
CA ASP A 21 -22.68 -5.43 2.74
C ASP A 21 -23.43 -5.99 3.96
N ARG A 22 -23.27 -5.37 5.13
CA ARG A 22 -24.06 -5.69 6.33
C ARG A 22 -25.54 -5.31 6.18
N ALA A 23 -25.83 -4.22 5.49
CA ALA A 23 -27.19 -3.72 5.24
C ALA A 23 -27.84 -4.34 3.98
N GLY A 24 -27.19 -5.29 3.30
CA GLY A 24 -27.71 -5.88 2.05
C GLY A 24 -27.77 -4.92 0.86
N ARG A 25 -26.99 -3.82 0.90
CA ARG A 25 -26.94 -2.82 -0.17
C ARG A 25 -26.00 -3.25 -1.30
N SER A 26 -26.20 -2.66 -2.48
CA SER A 26 -25.37 -2.92 -3.65
C SER A 26 -23.89 -2.55 -3.41
N PRO A 27 -22.93 -3.43 -3.78
CA PRO A 27 -21.51 -3.14 -3.65
C PRO A 27 -20.94 -2.33 -4.82
N VAL A 28 -21.75 -1.99 -5.84
CA VAL A 28 -21.26 -1.27 -7.05
C VAL A 28 -20.58 0.05 -6.69
N GLY A 29 -21.24 0.90 -5.91
CA GLY A 29 -20.71 2.21 -5.49
C GLY A 29 -19.33 2.13 -4.81
N PRO A 30 -19.17 1.34 -3.72
CA PRO A 30 -17.87 1.22 -3.09
C PRO A 30 -16.82 0.55 -3.97
N LEU A 31 -17.17 -0.43 -4.82
CA LEU A 31 -16.19 -1.02 -5.75
C LEU A 31 -15.71 -0.01 -6.80
N LEU A 32 -16.59 0.87 -7.31
CA LEU A 32 -16.18 1.97 -8.19
C LEU A 32 -15.26 2.97 -7.49
N LEU A 33 -15.47 3.22 -6.20
CA LEU A 33 -14.56 4.06 -5.41
C LEU A 33 -13.18 3.38 -5.20
N MET A 34 -13.15 2.05 -5.05
CA MET A 34 -11.88 1.28 -5.04
C MET A 34 -11.16 1.36 -6.39
N VAL A 35 -11.90 1.33 -7.52
CA VAL A 35 -11.33 1.55 -8.86
C VAL A 35 -10.69 2.93 -8.96
N LEU A 36 -11.38 3.98 -8.51
CA LEU A 36 -10.84 5.35 -8.48
C LEU A 36 -9.54 5.43 -7.65
N ALA A 37 -9.52 4.79 -6.48
CA ALA A 37 -8.31 4.69 -5.67
C ALA A 37 -7.19 3.96 -6.42
N GLY A 38 -7.48 2.88 -7.15
CA GLY A 38 -6.50 2.17 -7.99
C GLY A 38 -5.87 3.05 -9.09
N PHE A 39 -6.62 3.99 -9.67
CA PHE A 39 -6.07 4.98 -10.60
C PHE A 39 -5.17 6.02 -9.92
N TRP A 40 -5.36 6.24 -8.61
CA TRP A 40 -4.43 7.06 -7.82
C TRP A 40 -3.08 6.36 -7.64
N LYS A 41 -3.11 5.06 -7.32
CA LYS A 41 -1.92 4.20 -7.29
C LYS A 41 -2.27 2.73 -7.51
N HIS A 42 -1.75 2.16 -8.60
CA HIS A 42 -2.18 0.87 -9.14
C HIS A 42 -1.74 -0.35 -8.32
N ASN A 43 -0.83 -0.20 -7.36
CA ASN A 43 -0.31 -1.32 -6.56
C ASN A 43 -1.13 -1.60 -5.29
N MET A 44 -2.26 -0.91 -5.08
CA MET A 44 -3.17 -1.08 -3.95
C MET A 44 -4.24 -2.13 -4.27
N ILE A 45 -3.84 -3.38 -4.41
CA ILE A 45 -4.75 -4.45 -4.89
C ILE A 45 -5.35 -5.29 -3.76
N GLY A 46 -4.80 -5.22 -2.54
CA GLY A 46 -5.19 -6.11 -1.45
C GLY A 46 -6.66 -5.96 -1.06
N ILE A 47 -7.08 -4.74 -0.74
CA ILE A 47 -8.47 -4.41 -0.37
C ILE A 47 -9.48 -4.78 -1.48
N PRO A 48 -9.31 -4.35 -2.75
CA PRO A 48 -10.30 -4.67 -3.79
C PRO A 48 -10.36 -6.17 -4.09
N VAL A 49 -9.23 -6.88 -4.10
CA VAL A 49 -9.22 -8.34 -4.28
C VAL A 49 -9.94 -9.02 -3.12
N THR A 50 -9.71 -8.61 -1.86
CA THR A 50 -10.45 -9.13 -0.71
C THR A 50 -11.95 -8.90 -0.83
N ALA A 51 -12.38 -7.70 -1.21
CA ALA A 51 -13.80 -7.38 -1.38
C ALA A 51 -14.47 -8.26 -2.45
N VAL A 52 -13.80 -8.46 -3.59
CA VAL A 52 -14.29 -9.33 -4.67
C VAL A 52 -14.34 -10.79 -4.24
N LEU A 53 -13.26 -11.32 -3.64
CA LEU A 53 -13.22 -12.70 -3.14
C LEU A 53 -14.30 -12.93 -2.07
N TRP A 54 -14.53 -11.94 -1.21
CA TRP A 54 -15.58 -11.98 -0.19
C TRP A 54 -16.98 -12.09 -0.79
N LEU A 55 -17.28 -11.29 -1.82
CA LEU A 55 -18.55 -11.36 -2.55
C LEU A 55 -18.73 -12.71 -3.26
N LEU A 56 -17.69 -13.15 -3.98
CA LEU A 56 -17.70 -14.42 -4.72
C LEU A 56 -17.90 -15.63 -3.80
N ALA A 57 -17.28 -15.63 -2.63
CA ALA A 57 -17.40 -16.69 -1.64
C ALA A 57 -18.80 -16.77 -1.00
N ARG A 58 -19.56 -15.66 -1.00
CA ARG A 58 -20.92 -15.61 -0.45
C ARG A 58 -21.96 -16.01 -1.49
N ASP A 59 -21.94 -15.35 -2.65
CA ASP A 59 -22.83 -15.61 -3.77
C ASP A 59 -22.17 -15.12 -5.06
N TRP A 60 -21.53 -16.05 -5.77
CA TRP A 60 -20.81 -15.74 -6.99
C TRP A 60 -21.70 -15.15 -8.08
N ARG A 61 -22.99 -15.53 -8.14
CA ARG A 61 -23.91 -15.02 -9.17
C ARG A 61 -24.28 -13.57 -8.90
N ALA A 62 -24.61 -13.26 -7.64
CA ALA A 62 -24.88 -11.88 -7.23
C ALA A 62 -23.63 -10.97 -7.34
N ALA A 63 -22.43 -11.55 -7.25
CA ALA A 63 -21.17 -10.83 -7.40
C ALA A 63 -20.81 -10.49 -8.87
N LEU A 64 -21.32 -11.23 -9.86
CA LEU A 64 -20.93 -11.05 -11.27
C LEU A 64 -21.17 -9.63 -11.78
N MET A 65 -22.38 -9.07 -11.56
CA MET A 65 -22.72 -7.75 -12.10
C MET A 65 -21.84 -6.65 -11.49
N PRO A 66 -21.71 -6.52 -10.16
CA PRO A 66 -20.84 -5.49 -9.58
C PRO A 66 -19.37 -5.61 -9.99
N VAL A 67 -18.85 -6.83 -10.09
CA VAL A 67 -17.49 -7.09 -10.56
C VAL A 67 -17.35 -6.69 -12.03
N ALA A 68 -18.29 -7.08 -12.89
CA ALA A 68 -18.28 -6.72 -14.31
C ALA A 68 -18.34 -5.20 -14.52
N VAL A 69 -19.19 -4.48 -13.77
CA VAL A 69 -19.25 -3.02 -13.80
C VAL A 69 -17.91 -2.40 -13.39
N SER A 70 -17.26 -2.95 -12.36
CA SER A 70 -15.95 -2.48 -11.89
C SER A 70 -14.85 -2.72 -12.93
N VAL A 71 -14.84 -3.89 -13.58
CA VAL A 71 -13.92 -4.21 -14.68
C VAL A 71 -14.16 -3.27 -15.87
N ALA A 72 -15.41 -3.02 -16.23
CA ALA A 72 -15.75 -2.07 -17.28
C ALA A 72 -15.27 -0.65 -16.95
N ALA A 73 -15.40 -0.22 -15.68
CA ALA A 73 -14.88 1.07 -15.22
C ALA A 73 -13.34 1.15 -15.28
N VAL A 74 -12.63 0.07 -14.97
CA VAL A 74 -11.16 -0.01 -15.14
C VAL A 74 -10.77 0.15 -16.62
N VAL A 75 -11.43 -0.60 -17.51
CA VAL A 75 -11.17 -0.51 -18.96
C VAL A 75 -11.47 0.90 -19.48
N ALA A 76 -12.61 1.47 -19.10
CA ALA A 76 -12.99 2.83 -19.47
C ALA A 76 -12.01 3.88 -18.92
N GLY A 77 -11.53 3.73 -17.68
CA GLY A 77 -10.53 4.60 -17.09
C GLY A 77 -9.19 4.54 -17.83
N PHE A 78 -8.73 3.35 -18.22
CA PHE A 78 -7.52 3.22 -19.03
C PHE A 78 -7.68 3.80 -20.44
N ALA A 79 -8.86 3.64 -21.06
CA ALA A 79 -9.17 4.29 -22.32
C ALA A 79 -9.14 5.83 -22.19
N ALA A 80 -9.73 6.38 -21.13
CA ALA A 80 -9.69 7.81 -20.83
C ALA A 80 -8.26 8.31 -20.60
N CYS A 81 -7.44 7.58 -19.83
CA CYS A 81 -6.03 7.92 -19.64
C CYS A 81 -5.26 7.93 -20.97
N ARG A 82 -5.49 6.96 -21.85
CA ARG A 82 -4.87 6.94 -23.19
C ARG A 82 -5.31 8.15 -24.03
N LEU A 83 -6.57 8.56 -23.96
CA LEU A 83 -7.07 9.73 -24.69
C LEU A 83 -6.50 11.04 -24.16
N LEU A 84 -6.34 11.16 -22.83
CA LEU A 84 -5.85 12.39 -22.18
C LEU A 84 -4.33 12.54 -22.20
N PHE A 85 -3.60 11.44 -21.98
CA PHE A 85 -2.13 11.44 -21.83
C PHE A 85 -1.40 10.97 -23.10
N GLY A 86 -2.14 10.58 -24.14
CA GLY A 86 -1.59 10.18 -25.43
C GLY A 86 -1.29 8.68 -25.56
N PRO A 87 -0.85 8.26 -26.76
CA PRO A 87 -0.69 6.84 -27.11
C PRO A 87 0.39 6.13 -26.30
N ASP A 88 1.38 6.87 -25.80
CA ASP A 88 2.51 6.34 -25.03
C ASP A 88 2.16 6.08 -23.56
N PHE A 89 0.96 6.46 -23.10
CA PHE A 89 0.54 6.21 -21.73
C PHE A 89 0.63 4.73 -21.36
N LEU A 90 0.09 3.84 -22.20
CA LEU A 90 0.10 2.40 -21.94
C LEU A 90 1.48 1.78 -22.09
N THR A 91 2.30 2.26 -23.03
CA THR A 91 3.67 1.76 -23.21
C THR A 91 4.58 2.18 -22.06
N ASN A 92 4.34 3.37 -21.48
CA ASN A 92 5.01 3.81 -20.25
C ASN A 92 4.51 3.03 -19.03
N LEU A 93 3.21 2.78 -18.92
CA LEU A 93 2.63 2.03 -17.80
C LEU A 93 3.07 0.55 -17.79
N LEU A 94 3.14 -0.06 -18.98
CA LEU A 94 3.56 -1.45 -19.20
C LEU A 94 5.05 -1.56 -19.52
N ALA A 95 5.84 -0.55 -19.17
CA ALA A 95 7.28 -0.60 -19.38
C ALA A 95 7.86 -1.86 -18.72
N PRO A 96 8.82 -2.55 -19.37
CA PRO A 96 9.41 -3.76 -18.83
C PRO A 96 9.92 -3.54 -17.41
N ARG A 97 9.74 -4.55 -16.57
CA ARG A 97 10.23 -4.55 -15.19
C ARG A 97 10.90 -5.87 -14.90
N THR A 98 12.05 -5.83 -14.26
CA THR A 98 12.74 -7.04 -13.83
C THR A 98 12.06 -7.60 -12.58
N TYR A 99 11.84 -8.92 -12.58
CA TYR A 99 11.24 -9.64 -11.47
C TYR A 99 12.22 -10.68 -10.94
N ARG A 100 12.49 -10.63 -9.64
CA ARG A 100 13.48 -11.48 -8.97
C ARG A 100 12.90 -12.05 -7.68
N PRO A 101 12.46 -13.33 -7.67
CA PRO A 101 11.88 -13.96 -6.47
C PRO A 101 12.78 -13.93 -5.24
N ILE A 102 14.11 -13.95 -5.42
CA ILE A 102 15.08 -13.83 -4.32
C ILE A 102 14.87 -12.57 -3.46
N ARG A 103 14.26 -11.52 -4.04
CA ARG A 103 13.91 -10.30 -3.29
C ARG A 103 12.91 -10.55 -2.18
N ILE A 104 12.07 -11.58 -2.27
CA ILE A 104 11.20 -11.95 -1.14
C ILE A 104 12.04 -12.28 0.08
N VAL A 105 13.09 -13.10 -0.09
CA VAL A 105 13.98 -13.49 1.00
C VAL A 105 14.76 -12.28 1.52
N GLN A 106 15.22 -11.40 0.64
CA GLN A 106 15.94 -10.17 1.02
C GLN A 106 15.04 -9.21 1.81
N ASN A 107 13.75 -9.16 1.51
CA ASN A 107 12.80 -8.27 2.17
C ASN A 107 12.05 -8.92 3.34
N ILE A 108 12.18 -10.24 3.59
CA ILE A 108 11.38 -10.93 4.62
C ILE A 108 11.62 -10.35 6.02
N GLY A 109 12.81 -9.81 6.27
CA GLY A 109 13.15 -9.10 7.50
C GLY A 109 12.24 -7.90 7.77
N HIS A 110 11.57 -7.34 6.75
CA HIS A 110 10.59 -6.27 6.93
C HIS A 110 9.30 -6.79 7.59
N LEU A 111 8.94 -8.07 7.42
CA LEU A 111 7.72 -8.62 8.03
C LEU A 111 7.74 -8.56 9.56
N GLN A 112 8.93 -8.48 10.17
CA GLN A 112 9.09 -8.35 11.62
C GLN A 112 8.38 -7.10 12.20
N TRP A 113 8.09 -6.10 11.38
CA TRP A 113 7.33 -4.91 11.77
C TRP A 113 5.85 -5.23 12.00
N GLN A 114 5.31 -6.24 11.32
CA GLN A 114 3.91 -6.62 11.37
C GLN A 114 3.63 -7.85 12.24
N VAL A 115 4.66 -8.64 12.59
CA VAL A 115 4.52 -9.92 13.34
C VAL A 115 3.72 -9.76 14.64
N ALA A 116 4.02 -8.76 15.46
CA ALA A 116 3.36 -8.59 16.76
C ALA A 116 1.83 -8.43 16.60
N GLY A 117 1.40 -7.52 15.72
CA GLY A 117 -0.01 -7.32 15.41
C GLY A 117 -0.65 -8.55 14.74
N ALA A 118 0.07 -9.22 13.83
CA ALA A 118 -0.40 -10.42 13.17
C ALA A 118 -0.65 -11.58 14.15
N VAL A 119 0.23 -11.76 15.15
CA VAL A 119 0.07 -12.76 16.22
C VAL A 119 -1.11 -12.41 17.12
N ILE A 120 -1.21 -11.16 17.56
CA ILE A 120 -2.36 -10.66 18.36
C ILE A 120 -3.67 -10.95 17.63
N PHE A 121 -3.73 -10.59 16.35
CA PHE A 121 -4.88 -10.90 15.49
C PHE A 121 -5.14 -12.40 15.39
N ALA A 122 -4.12 -13.23 15.13
CA ALA A 122 -4.28 -14.67 14.95
C ALA A 122 -4.87 -15.35 16.20
N LEU A 123 -4.41 -14.96 17.39
CA LEU A 123 -4.94 -15.46 18.67
C LEU A 123 -6.41 -15.11 18.87
N TRP A 124 -6.82 -13.89 18.50
CA TRP A 124 -8.22 -13.48 18.53
C TRP A 124 -9.06 -14.17 17.45
N ALA A 125 -8.57 -14.24 16.22
CA ALA A 125 -9.27 -14.83 15.09
C ALA A 125 -9.49 -16.34 15.28
N ALA A 126 -8.54 -17.05 15.90
CA ALA A 126 -8.69 -18.47 16.23
C ALA A 126 -9.88 -18.72 17.18
N ALA A 127 -10.06 -17.87 18.19
CA ALA A 127 -11.20 -17.92 19.10
C ALA A 127 -12.52 -17.50 18.43
N ASN A 128 -12.46 -16.62 17.43
CA ASN A 128 -13.64 -16.03 16.76
C ASN A 128 -13.83 -16.50 15.31
N ARG A 129 -13.32 -17.66 14.93
CA ARG A 129 -13.30 -18.17 13.53
C ARG A 129 -14.67 -18.21 12.83
N GLY A 130 -15.75 -18.33 13.59
CA GLY A 130 -17.12 -18.31 13.06
C GLY A 130 -17.67 -16.91 12.78
N SER A 131 -17.04 -15.86 13.34
CA SER A 131 -17.51 -14.49 13.18
C SER A 131 -17.23 -13.95 11.78
N ARG A 132 -18.15 -13.12 11.28
CA ARG A 132 -17.98 -12.43 9.99
C ARG A 132 -16.71 -11.57 9.97
N ALA A 133 -16.44 -10.87 11.08
CA ALA A 133 -15.28 -10.00 11.22
C ALA A 133 -13.97 -10.80 11.07
N ALA A 134 -13.80 -11.88 11.84
CA ALA A 134 -12.59 -12.72 11.76
C ALA A 134 -12.38 -13.32 10.36
N ARG A 135 -13.45 -13.79 9.71
CA ARG A 135 -13.36 -14.34 8.34
C ARG A 135 -12.94 -13.28 7.32
N PHE A 136 -13.53 -12.09 7.37
CA PHE A 136 -13.20 -11.01 6.44
C PHE A 136 -11.76 -10.52 6.66
N THR A 137 -11.36 -10.25 7.91
CA THR A 137 -10.02 -9.74 8.19
C THR A 137 -8.94 -10.79 8.02
N ALA A 138 -9.24 -12.09 8.23
CA ALA A 138 -8.32 -13.17 7.88
C ALA A 138 -8.10 -13.25 6.37
N LEU A 139 -9.18 -13.13 5.57
CA LEU A 139 -9.07 -13.05 4.11
C LEU A 139 -8.26 -11.81 3.69
N LEU A 140 -8.51 -10.66 4.30
CA LEU A 140 -7.75 -9.44 4.04
C LEU A 140 -6.26 -9.60 4.38
N MET A 141 -5.94 -10.25 5.49
CA MET A 141 -4.57 -10.53 5.91
C MET A 141 -3.84 -11.43 4.91
N VAL A 142 -4.49 -12.53 4.49
CA VAL A 142 -3.90 -13.48 3.53
C VAL A 142 -3.69 -12.80 2.18
N VAL A 143 -4.70 -12.09 1.66
CA VAL A 143 -4.60 -11.38 0.38
C VAL A 143 -3.55 -10.27 0.46
N GLY A 144 -3.51 -9.50 1.55
CA GLY A 144 -2.51 -8.46 1.80
C GLY A 144 -1.08 -9.03 1.85
N LEU A 145 -0.88 -10.17 2.53
CA LEU A 145 0.40 -10.85 2.57
C LEU A 145 0.82 -11.34 1.18
N LEU A 146 -0.06 -12.03 0.45
CA LEU A 146 0.22 -12.51 -0.90
C LEU A 146 0.52 -11.36 -1.87
N SER A 147 -0.24 -10.27 -1.79
CA SER A 147 -0.01 -9.04 -2.53
C SER A 147 1.38 -8.45 -2.23
N CYS A 148 1.74 -8.34 -0.94
CA CYS A 148 3.04 -7.85 -0.51
C CYS A 148 4.19 -8.71 -1.08
N LEU A 149 4.11 -10.04 -0.93
CA LEU A 149 5.12 -10.97 -1.41
C LEU A 149 5.26 -10.93 -2.93
N LEU A 150 4.16 -10.88 -3.67
CA LEU A 150 4.16 -10.78 -5.12
C LEU A 150 4.79 -9.46 -5.60
N GLN A 151 4.45 -8.36 -4.94
CA GLN A 151 4.96 -7.04 -5.29
C GLN A 151 6.47 -6.91 -5.01
N TRP A 152 6.99 -7.52 -3.95
CA TRP A 152 8.43 -7.54 -3.65
C TRP A 152 9.30 -8.21 -4.72
N CYS A 153 8.72 -9.07 -5.57
CA CYS A 153 9.44 -9.61 -6.72
C CYS A 153 9.86 -8.52 -7.71
N GLY A 154 9.07 -7.44 -7.85
CA GLY A 154 9.30 -6.40 -8.84
C GLY A 154 10.43 -5.44 -8.45
N ASP A 155 11.22 -5.00 -9.44
CA ASP A 155 12.33 -4.10 -9.15
C ASP A 155 11.90 -2.67 -8.77
N GLY A 156 12.53 -1.99 -7.80
CA GLY A 156 12.07 -0.67 -7.33
C GLY A 156 10.76 -0.70 -6.51
N VAL A 157 10.34 -1.89 -6.03
CA VAL A 157 9.26 -2.01 -5.04
C VAL A 157 9.87 -2.26 -3.66
N PHE A 158 9.45 -1.46 -2.68
CA PHE A 158 9.90 -1.55 -1.29
C PHE A 158 8.69 -1.47 -0.35
N HIS A 159 8.70 -0.52 0.60
CA HIS A 159 7.66 -0.29 1.60
C HIS A 159 6.24 -0.13 1.04
N ASN A 160 6.14 0.34 -0.21
CA ASN A 160 4.85 0.52 -0.88
C ASN A 160 4.05 -0.80 -1.05
N ALA A 161 4.72 -1.95 -1.08
CA ALA A 161 4.09 -3.26 -1.14
C ALA A 161 3.46 -3.68 0.20
N GLU A 162 3.96 -3.13 1.31
CA GLU A 162 3.57 -3.56 2.66
C GLU A 162 2.26 -2.89 3.12
N TYR A 163 1.83 -1.79 2.50
CA TYR A 163 0.69 -0.98 3.02
C TYR A 163 -0.60 -1.78 3.18
N ASP A 164 -0.98 -2.61 2.20
CA ASP A 164 -2.21 -3.40 2.28
C ASP A 164 -2.15 -4.39 3.46
N LEU A 165 -0.99 -5.01 3.68
CA LEU A 165 -0.74 -5.90 4.81
C LEU A 165 -0.75 -5.12 6.14
N VAL A 166 -0.10 -3.96 6.20
CA VAL A 166 -0.08 -3.10 7.39
C VAL A 166 -1.50 -2.68 7.79
N ILE A 167 -2.34 -2.30 6.82
CA ILE A 167 -3.75 -1.97 7.06
C ILE A 167 -4.52 -3.21 7.57
N ALA A 168 -4.31 -4.37 6.96
CA ALA A 168 -4.94 -5.62 7.39
C ALA A 168 -4.58 -5.98 8.84
N VAL A 169 -3.29 -5.86 9.20
CA VAL A 169 -2.76 -6.10 10.54
C VAL A 169 -3.30 -5.07 11.52
N GLY A 170 -3.36 -3.79 11.15
CA GLY A 170 -3.93 -2.74 11.99
C GLY A 170 -5.40 -3.00 12.31
N LEU A 171 -6.22 -3.32 11.30
CA LEU A 171 -7.63 -3.68 11.48
C LEU A 171 -7.80 -4.93 12.35
N GLY A 172 -7.02 -5.98 12.09
CA GLY A 172 -7.05 -7.22 12.86
C GLY A 172 -6.65 -7.00 14.32
N THR A 173 -5.64 -6.15 14.56
CA THR A 173 -5.18 -5.78 15.92
C THR A 173 -6.25 -4.98 16.65
N ALA A 174 -6.89 -4.02 15.98
CA ALA A 174 -7.97 -3.23 16.57
C ALA A 174 -9.16 -4.12 17.00
N LEU A 175 -9.55 -5.08 16.16
CA LEU A 175 -10.59 -6.06 16.51
C LEU A 175 -10.18 -6.96 17.69
N ALA A 176 -8.91 -7.34 17.77
CA ALA A 176 -8.40 -8.14 18.88
C ALA A 176 -8.42 -7.39 20.22
N LEU A 177 -8.11 -6.09 20.19
CA LEU A 177 -8.18 -5.21 21.36
C LEU A 177 -9.64 -4.99 21.79
N ASP A 178 -10.54 -4.72 20.85
CA ASP A 178 -11.99 -4.57 21.11
C ASP A 178 -12.61 -5.86 21.66
N GLY A 179 -12.16 -7.02 21.17
CA GLY A 179 -12.61 -8.33 21.60
C GLY A 179 -11.66 -9.05 22.57
N ALA A 180 -11.01 -8.32 23.49
CA ALA A 180 -10.05 -8.91 24.44
C ALA A 180 -10.68 -10.02 25.32
N ASP A 181 -11.99 -9.91 25.61
CA ASP A 181 -12.80 -10.91 26.31
C ASP A 181 -13.00 -12.22 25.52
N ARG A 182 -12.75 -12.18 24.21
CA ARG A 182 -12.99 -13.28 23.26
C ARG A 182 -11.71 -13.78 22.62
N THR A 183 -10.62 -13.81 23.37
CA THR A 183 -9.33 -14.35 22.89
C THR A 183 -9.13 -15.77 23.40
N VAL A 184 -8.20 -16.53 22.81
CA VAL A 184 -7.79 -17.83 23.40
C VAL A 184 -7.21 -17.66 24.81
N LEU A 185 -6.67 -16.48 25.13
CA LEU A 185 -6.07 -16.16 26.42
C LEU A 185 -7.09 -15.82 27.51
N ALA A 186 -8.33 -15.49 27.14
CA ALA A 186 -9.42 -15.17 28.07
C ALA A 186 -9.81 -16.36 28.99
N ARG A 187 -9.28 -17.56 28.71
CA ARG A 187 -9.42 -18.75 29.59
C ARG A 187 -8.55 -18.67 30.85
N TRP A 188 -7.47 -17.88 30.81
CA TRP A 188 -6.47 -17.82 31.88
C TRP A 188 -6.33 -16.42 32.48
N PHE A 189 -6.76 -15.38 31.76
CA PHE A 189 -6.58 -13.99 32.16
C PHE A 189 -7.88 -13.21 32.04
N THR A 190 -8.01 -12.15 32.84
CA THR A 190 -9.12 -11.20 32.71
C THR A 190 -9.02 -10.41 31.40
N PRO A 191 -10.14 -9.89 30.84
CA PRO A 191 -10.09 -9.09 29.62
C PRO A 191 -9.15 -7.88 29.71
N ALA A 192 -9.09 -7.22 30.88
CA ALA A 192 -8.18 -6.11 31.12
C ALA A 192 -6.70 -6.54 31.01
N GLN A 193 -6.32 -7.63 31.66
CA GLN A 193 -4.95 -8.17 31.57
C GLN A 193 -4.55 -8.57 30.15
N VAL A 194 -5.48 -9.13 29.38
CA VAL A 194 -5.24 -9.47 27.97
C VAL A 194 -5.02 -8.21 27.14
N CYS A 195 -5.87 -7.20 27.31
CA CYS A 195 -5.75 -5.92 26.62
C CYS A 195 -4.42 -5.21 26.98
N ASP A 196 -4.11 -5.09 28.26
CA ASP A 196 -2.86 -4.51 28.76
C ASP A 196 -1.64 -5.25 28.19
N GLY A 197 -1.69 -6.59 28.19
CA GLY A 197 -0.63 -7.42 27.60
C GLY A 197 -0.42 -7.14 26.11
N MET A 198 -1.50 -7.05 25.32
CA MET A 198 -1.42 -6.69 23.90
C MET A 198 -0.82 -5.29 23.70
N VAL A 199 -1.27 -4.30 24.47
CA VAL A 199 -0.75 -2.93 24.42
C VAL A 199 0.73 -2.89 24.79
N ILE A 200 1.14 -3.58 25.87
CA ILE A 200 2.54 -3.68 26.28
C ILE A 200 3.39 -4.28 25.17
N VAL A 201 2.94 -5.37 24.53
CA VAL A 201 3.67 -5.99 23.41
C VAL A 201 3.85 -5.00 22.25
N LEU A 202 2.81 -4.23 21.91
CA LEU A 202 2.87 -3.21 20.85
C LEU A 202 3.80 -2.05 21.23
N LEU A 203 3.76 -1.59 22.48
CA LEU A 203 4.65 -0.54 22.99
C LEU A 203 6.11 -0.99 23.05
N LEU A 204 6.38 -2.20 23.55
CA LEU A 204 7.73 -2.78 23.52
C LEU A 204 8.24 -2.88 22.09
N ARG A 205 7.39 -3.30 21.15
CA ARG A 205 7.78 -3.37 19.74
C ARG A 205 8.11 -1.99 19.15
N LEU A 206 7.35 -0.96 19.54
CA LEU A 206 7.58 0.43 19.16
C LEU A 206 8.90 0.95 19.74
N LEU A 207 9.20 0.67 21.00
CA LEU A 207 10.45 1.09 21.66
C LEU A 207 11.68 0.38 21.10
N LEU A 208 11.54 -0.89 20.72
CA LEU A 208 12.58 -1.67 20.05
C LEU A 208 12.68 -1.36 18.54
N SER A 209 11.91 -0.40 18.04
CA SER A 209 11.99 0.04 16.65
C SER A 209 13.23 0.92 16.42
N ASN A 210 14.03 0.56 15.41
CA ASN A 210 15.07 1.44 14.88
C ASN A 210 14.51 2.63 14.09
N ARG A 211 13.19 2.66 13.81
CA ARG A 211 12.50 3.77 13.14
C ARG A 211 11.87 4.70 14.16
N GLN A 212 12.66 5.65 14.62
CA GLN A 212 12.29 6.65 15.63
C GLN A 212 11.96 8.02 15.02
N GLU A 213 11.87 8.13 13.69
CA GLU A 213 11.65 9.38 12.99
C GLU A 213 10.40 10.14 13.48
N PRO A 214 9.24 9.50 13.74
CA PRO A 214 8.09 10.22 14.29
C PRO A 214 8.36 10.84 15.67
N VAL A 215 9.12 10.16 16.52
CA VAL A 215 9.54 10.66 17.84
C VAL A 215 10.52 11.81 17.66
N LEU A 216 11.49 11.67 16.75
CA LEU A 216 12.46 12.73 16.45
C LEU A 216 11.79 13.98 15.88
N VAL A 217 10.80 13.84 14.99
CA VAL A 217 10.03 14.99 14.48
C VAL A 217 9.34 15.74 15.61
N LEU A 218 8.76 15.04 16.58
CA LEU A 218 8.03 15.68 17.69
C LEU A 218 8.98 16.28 18.74
N PHE A 219 10.06 15.58 19.10
CA PHE A 219 10.86 15.90 20.28
C PHE A 219 12.28 16.41 19.99
N ASN A 220 12.80 16.26 18.77
CA ASN A 220 14.16 16.68 18.43
C ASN A 220 14.14 17.94 17.52
N PRO A 221 14.49 19.13 18.04
CA PRO A 221 14.51 20.36 17.24
C PRO A 221 15.55 20.34 16.12
N ASP A 222 16.71 19.71 16.33
CA ASP A 222 17.77 19.62 15.33
C ASP A 222 17.35 18.75 14.15
N PHE A 223 16.62 17.66 14.43
CA PHE A 223 16.02 16.83 13.39
C PHE A 223 15.05 17.62 12.52
N ARG A 224 14.22 18.49 13.14
CA ARG A 224 13.35 19.40 12.38
C ARG A 224 14.14 20.44 11.59
N ALA A 225 15.16 21.03 12.21
CA ALA A 225 16.01 22.03 11.56
C ALA A 225 16.73 21.47 10.32
N ALA A 226 17.12 20.19 10.36
CA ALA A 226 17.75 19.52 9.22
C ALA A 226 16.85 19.51 7.96
N PHE A 227 15.52 19.36 8.09
CA PHE A 227 14.61 19.46 6.94
C PHE A 227 14.56 20.87 6.34
N HIS A 228 14.57 21.90 7.19
CA HIS A 228 14.62 23.28 6.72
C HIS A 228 15.95 23.59 6.04
N GLN A 229 17.07 23.12 6.60
CA GLN A 229 18.38 23.26 5.97
C GLN A 229 18.44 22.54 4.62
N ALA A 230 17.92 21.31 4.54
CA ALA A 230 17.85 20.57 3.28
C ALA A 230 16.99 21.29 2.22
N ALA A 231 15.89 21.93 2.63
CA ALA A 231 15.06 22.74 1.73
C ALA A 231 15.83 23.96 1.19
N VAL A 232 16.54 24.70 2.05
CA VAL A 232 17.38 25.84 1.63
C VAL A 232 18.47 25.40 0.65
N VAL A 233 19.13 24.27 0.91
CA VAL A 233 20.13 23.70 0.00
C VAL A 233 19.49 23.32 -1.33
N ALA A 234 18.32 22.66 -1.32
CA ALA A 234 17.60 22.28 -2.53
C ALA A 234 17.21 23.51 -3.38
N ASP A 235 16.74 24.59 -2.75
CA ASP A 235 16.43 25.86 -3.43
C ASP A 235 17.67 26.47 -4.08
N ALA A 236 18.80 26.51 -3.36
CA ALA A 236 20.06 27.04 -3.88
C ALA A 236 20.60 26.20 -5.05
N GLU A 237 20.55 24.87 -4.96
CA GLU A 237 20.92 23.99 -6.07
C GLU A 237 20.00 24.16 -7.28
N ALA A 238 18.69 24.25 -7.05
CA ALA A 238 17.72 24.48 -8.12
C ALA A 238 17.97 25.81 -8.84
N ALA A 239 18.27 26.88 -8.11
CA ALA A 239 18.60 28.19 -8.67
C ALA A 239 19.88 28.15 -9.54
N ARG A 240 20.92 27.42 -9.09
CA ARG A 240 22.15 27.22 -9.87
C ARG A 240 21.90 26.42 -11.15
N LEU A 241 21.06 25.40 -11.09
CA LEU A 241 20.73 24.61 -12.28
C LEU A 241 19.85 25.39 -13.25
N ALA A 242 18.95 26.25 -12.76
CA ALA A 242 18.01 27.00 -13.59
C ALA A 242 18.73 27.82 -14.68
N VAL A 243 19.90 28.39 -14.38
CA VAL A 243 20.67 29.22 -15.33
C VAL A 243 21.42 28.42 -16.40
N LEU A 244 21.62 27.11 -16.22
CA LEU A 244 22.32 26.28 -17.21
C LEU A 244 21.45 26.05 -18.45
N PRO A 245 21.94 26.32 -19.67
CA PRO A 245 21.14 26.09 -20.87
C PRO A 245 20.94 24.59 -21.16
N GLY A 246 19.77 24.25 -21.71
CA GLY A 246 19.46 22.91 -22.20
C GLY A 246 18.92 21.92 -21.15
N PRO A 247 18.58 20.69 -21.59
CA PRO A 247 18.17 19.61 -20.71
C PRO A 247 19.29 19.18 -19.76
N THR A 248 18.95 18.89 -18.51
CA THR A 248 19.92 18.46 -17.48
C THR A 248 19.41 17.20 -16.80
N PHE A 249 20.32 16.27 -16.53
CA PHE A 249 20.07 15.10 -15.72
C PHE A 249 20.40 15.40 -14.25
N CYS A 250 19.50 15.05 -13.32
CA CYS A 250 19.73 15.15 -11.89
C CYS A 250 19.39 13.82 -11.21
N ASP A 251 20.29 13.31 -10.38
CA ASP A 251 20.02 12.16 -9.50
C ASP A 251 18.82 12.46 -8.58
N ASN A 252 18.77 13.70 -8.05
CA ASN A 252 17.60 14.19 -7.34
C ASN A 252 16.62 14.88 -8.30
N LYS A 253 15.64 14.11 -8.77
CA LYS A 253 14.57 14.56 -9.68
C LYS A 253 13.79 15.79 -9.17
N LEU A 254 13.71 15.99 -7.85
CA LEU A 254 13.03 17.15 -7.27
C LEU A 254 13.76 18.46 -7.61
N ILE A 255 15.09 18.48 -7.55
CA ILE A 255 15.89 19.67 -7.82
C ILE A 255 15.76 20.07 -9.29
N CYS A 256 15.87 19.11 -10.22
CA CYS A 256 15.67 19.37 -11.65
C CYS A 256 14.26 19.95 -11.92
N ARG A 257 13.22 19.40 -11.28
CA ARG A 257 11.85 19.92 -11.40
C ARG A 257 11.74 21.36 -10.87
N MET A 258 12.33 21.64 -9.70
CA MET A 258 12.33 22.99 -9.11
C MET A 258 13.08 24.00 -9.99
N ALA A 259 14.16 23.56 -10.64
CA ALA A 259 14.94 24.36 -11.60
C ALA A 259 14.24 24.58 -12.96
N GLY A 260 13.01 24.08 -13.13
CA GLY A 260 12.25 24.19 -14.38
C GLY A 260 12.82 23.35 -15.54
N LYS A 261 13.69 22.37 -15.25
CA LYS A 261 14.26 21.52 -16.29
C LYS A 261 13.22 20.50 -16.77
N PRO A 262 13.15 20.24 -18.09
CA PRO A 262 12.25 19.23 -18.62
C PRO A 262 12.66 17.83 -18.16
N PHE A 263 11.69 16.98 -17.85
CA PHE A 263 11.92 15.57 -17.54
C PHE A 263 12.07 14.77 -18.83
N THR A 264 13.28 14.75 -19.39
CA THR A 264 13.56 14.13 -20.70
C THR A 264 13.86 12.63 -20.61
N VAL A 265 14.46 12.19 -19.50
CA VAL A 265 14.86 10.80 -19.30
C VAL A 265 14.32 10.30 -17.96
N ASP A 266 13.55 9.21 -18.02
CA ASP A 266 13.26 8.43 -16.82
C ASP A 266 14.33 7.36 -16.64
N GLU A 267 15.30 7.67 -15.79
CA GLU A 267 16.40 6.77 -15.42
C GLU A 267 15.91 5.38 -15.04
N PHE A 268 14.89 5.29 -14.20
CA PHE A 268 14.38 4.00 -13.73
C PHE A 268 13.87 3.16 -14.90
N LYS A 269 13.08 3.77 -15.80
CA LYS A 269 12.60 3.10 -17.01
C LYS A 269 13.76 2.67 -17.91
N LEU A 270 14.74 3.54 -18.12
CA LEU A 270 15.91 3.24 -18.96
C LEU A 270 16.71 2.06 -18.39
N GLU A 271 17.00 2.06 -17.09
CA GLU A 271 17.67 0.97 -16.39
C GLU A 271 16.90 -0.34 -16.52
N GLN A 272 15.57 -0.33 -16.33
CA GLN A 272 14.76 -1.53 -16.51
C GLN A 272 14.78 -2.03 -17.96
N MET A 273 14.72 -1.13 -18.94
CA MET A 273 14.81 -1.49 -20.36
C MET A 273 16.18 -2.11 -20.70
N VAL A 274 17.27 -1.57 -20.16
CA VAL A 274 18.61 -2.15 -20.33
C VAL A 274 18.68 -3.52 -19.66
N ALA A 275 18.24 -3.63 -18.41
CA ALA A 275 18.29 -4.87 -17.64
C ALA A 275 17.40 -5.99 -18.21
N SER A 276 16.29 -5.64 -18.87
CA SER A 276 15.41 -6.59 -19.54
C SER A 276 15.79 -6.86 -21.01
N GLY A 277 16.85 -6.22 -21.53
CA GLY A 277 17.24 -6.30 -22.94
C GLY A 277 16.31 -5.57 -23.93
N ALA A 278 15.35 -4.79 -23.42
CA ALA A 278 14.39 -4.03 -24.23
C ALA A 278 14.92 -2.68 -24.73
N ALA A 279 16.13 -2.28 -24.32
CA ALA A 279 16.77 -1.04 -24.76
C ALA A 279 17.40 -1.13 -26.17
N THR A 280 17.69 -2.34 -26.65
CA THR A 280 18.20 -2.60 -28.00
C THR A 280 17.07 -2.94 -28.95
N PRO A 281 17.01 -2.37 -30.17
CA PRO A 281 16.10 -2.87 -31.21
C PRO A 281 16.42 -4.33 -31.48
N ALA A 282 15.39 -5.17 -31.65
CA ALA A 282 15.60 -6.51 -32.19
C ALA A 282 16.26 -6.37 -33.56
N SER A 283 17.51 -6.83 -33.68
CA SER A 283 18.26 -6.93 -34.93
C SER A 283 17.63 -7.96 -35.87
#